data_AF-A0A166GB82-F1
#
_entry.id   AF-A0A166GB82-F1
#
_cell.length_a   1.000
_cell.length_b   1.000
_cell.length_c   1.000
_cell.angle_alpha   90.00
_cell.angle_beta   90.00
_cell.angle_gamma   90.00
#
_symmetry.space_group_name_H-M   'P 1'
#
loop_
_entity.id
_entity.type
_entity.pdbx_description
1 polymer ?
#
loop_
_entity_poly.entity_id
_entity_poly.type
_entity_poly.pdbx_seq_one_letter_code
_entity_poly.pdbx_strand_id
1 'polypeptide(L)'
;MSVKKAADHTLYHLSPKGFWKKFRDVAAANPEISSGLPLQSLNRQPPPGSRPEKYSTPATKASDPAQNPYWKRDVRRAYPQLSVVTQSELAKFLLQSPEKQQSIEKPAEAGKDASVPTTSTSTTPDLIAAINEITSVSKVFSESNLPPTPTISFKKWTPEDAPPAPHDPNAYFPMNLIK
;
A
#
# COMPACT_ATOMS: atom_id res chain seq x y z
N MET A 1 -33.96 -13.17 -19.43
CA MET A 1 -32.90 -13.42 -18.43
C MET A 1 -32.51 -12.07 -17.83
N SER A 2 -33.03 -11.75 -16.65
CA SER A 2 -32.72 -10.48 -15.98
C SER A 2 -31.25 -10.51 -15.54
N VAL A 3 -30.44 -9.61 -16.10
CA VAL A 3 -29.12 -9.28 -15.56
C VAL A 3 -29.38 -8.79 -14.14
N LYS A 4 -28.93 -9.55 -13.13
CA LYS A 4 -28.97 -9.08 -11.74
C LYS A 4 -28.11 -7.82 -11.68
N LYS A 5 -28.75 -6.65 -11.66
CA LYS A 5 -28.06 -5.38 -11.43
C LYS A 5 -27.45 -5.44 -10.04
N ALA A 6 -26.20 -4.98 -9.90
CA ALA A 6 -25.43 -5.08 -8.65
C ALA A 6 -26.11 -4.39 -7.46
N ALA A 7 -27.06 -3.48 -7.72
CA ALA A 7 -28.03 -2.98 -6.75
C ALA A 7 -29.36 -2.75 -7.47
N ASP A 8 -30.44 -3.34 -6.98
CA ASP A 8 -31.79 -3.00 -7.42
C ASP A 8 -32.15 -1.62 -6.84
N HIS A 9 -32.00 -0.60 -7.67
CA HIS A 9 -32.23 0.79 -7.30
C HIS A 9 -33.71 1.10 -7.01
N THR A 10 -34.63 0.15 -7.18
CA THR A 10 -36.05 0.30 -6.84
C THR A 10 -36.44 -0.32 -5.50
N LEU A 11 -35.60 -1.18 -4.92
CA LEU A 11 -35.93 -2.04 -3.77
C LEU A 11 -36.31 -1.27 -2.50
N TYR A 12 -35.61 -0.17 -2.19
CA TYR A 12 -35.79 0.61 -0.96
C TYR A 12 -36.47 1.96 -1.18
N HIS A 13 -37.14 2.13 -2.31
CA HIS A 13 -37.83 3.37 -2.65
C HIS A 13 -39.35 3.20 -2.74
N LEU A 14 -40.07 4.28 -2.42
CA LEU A 14 -41.51 4.32 -2.51
C LEU A 14 -41.95 4.22 -3.97
N SER A 15 -42.66 3.14 -4.31
CA SER A 15 -43.19 2.90 -5.65
C SER A 15 -44.72 2.97 -5.67
N PRO A 16 -45.31 3.53 -6.75
CA PRO A 16 -46.76 3.49 -6.92
C PRO A 16 -47.25 2.04 -7.07
N LYS A 17 -48.47 1.77 -6.62
CA LYS A 17 -49.12 0.45 -6.69
C LYS A 17 -50.40 0.51 -7.52
N GLY A 18 -50.83 -0.64 -8.03
CA GLY A 18 -52.09 -0.77 -8.78
C GLY A 18 -52.08 -0.01 -10.10
N PHE A 19 -53.15 0.73 -10.37
CA PHE A 19 -53.34 1.50 -11.61
C PHE A 19 -52.18 2.48 -11.88
N TRP A 20 -51.77 3.25 -10.87
CA TRP A 20 -50.70 4.25 -10.99
C TRP A 20 -49.34 3.67 -11.35
N LYS A 21 -49.08 2.40 -11.01
CA LYS A 21 -47.87 1.70 -11.45
C LYS A 21 -47.90 1.47 -12.96
N LYS A 22 -48.99 0.89 -13.47
CA LYS A 22 -49.17 0.63 -14.91
C LYS A 22 -49.09 1.91 -15.73
N PHE A 23 -49.68 3.00 -15.23
CA PHE A 23 -49.58 4.31 -15.87
C PHE A 23 -48.13 4.81 -15.92
N ARG A 24 -47.40 4.75 -14.80
CA ARG A 24 -45.98 5.14 -14.74
C ARG A 24 -45.12 4.31 -15.69
N ASP A 25 -45.33 3.00 -15.74
CA ASP A 25 -44.53 2.09 -16.56
C ASP A 25 -44.65 2.40 -18.07
N VAL A 26 -45.78 3.00 -18.49
CA VAL A 26 -46.02 3.43 -19.89
C VAL A 26 -45.59 4.88 -20.13
N ALA A 27 -45.80 5.77 -19.16
CA ALA A 27 -45.56 7.21 -19.32
C ALA A 27 -44.10 7.65 -19.02
N ALA A 28 -43.35 6.87 -18.24
CA ALA A 28 -41.98 7.22 -17.87
C ALA A 28 -40.98 6.88 -18.99
N ALA A 29 -40.03 7.78 -19.26
CA ALA A 29 -38.98 7.58 -20.27
C ALA A 29 -38.10 6.34 -19.96
N ASN A 30 -37.90 6.05 -18.68
CA ASN A 30 -37.27 4.81 -18.23
C ASN A 30 -38.04 4.25 -17.03
N PRO A 31 -38.85 3.19 -17.22
CA PRO A 31 -39.66 2.61 -16.15
C PRO A 31 -38.83 1.91 -15.09
N GLU A 32 -37.56 1.60 -15.37
CA GLU A 32 -36.69 0.97 -14.40
C GLU A 32 -36.31 1.95 -13.30
N ILE A 33 -36.21 3.26 -13.54
CA ILE A 33 -35.72 4.27 -12.58
C ILE A 33 -36.60 4.34 -11.31
N SER A 34 -36.01 4.64 -10.16
CA SER A 34 -36.73 4.80 -8.88
C SER A 34 -37.21 6.23 -8.65
N SER A 35 -38.12 6.42 -7.69
CA SER A 35 -38.65 7.74 -7.31
C SER A 35 -37.69 8.55 -6.44
N GLY A 36 -36.57 7.96 -5.98
CA GLY A 36 -35.63 8.58 -5.05
C GLY A 36 -36.14 8.74 -3.61
N LEU A 37 -37.42 8.43 -3.33
CA LEU A 37 -38.01 8.56 -2.00
C LEU A 37 -37.77 7.29 -1.18
N PRO A 38 -37.02 7.32 -0.07
CA PRO A 38 -36.76 6.13 0.73
C PRO A 38 -38.02 5.68 1.49
N LEU A 39 -38.18 4.37 1.71
CA LEU A 39 -39.27 3.82 2.51
C LEU A 39 -39.12 4.22 3.99
N GLN A 40 -40.09 4.94 4.54
CA GLN A 40 -40.03 5.47 5.92
C GLN A 40 -39.99 4.37 6.99
N SER A 41 -40.55 3.18 6.69
CA SER A 41 -40.55 2.04 7.60
C SER A 41 -39.21 1.34 7.72
N LEU A 42 -38.30 1.52 6.76
CA LEU A 42 -36.99 0.86 6.71
C LEU A 42 -35.85 1.86 6.89
N ASN A 43 -35.99 3.05 6.32
CA ASN A 43 -34.97 4.08 6.40
C ASN A 43 -34.98 4.72 7.79
N ARG A 44 -33.87 4.54 8.53
CA ARG A 44 -33.66 5.14 9.87
C ARG A 44 -34.74 4.74 10.89
N GLN A 45 -35.34 3.57 10.74
CA GLN A 45 -36.30 3.01 11.69
C GLN A 45 -35.80 1.64 12.20
N PRO A 46 -35.59 1.46 13.51
CA PRO A 46 -35.75 2.45 14.59
C PRO A 46 -34.72 3.60 14.49
N PRO A 47 -35.03 4.76 15.09
CA PRO A 47 -34.09 5.88 15.14
C PRO A 47 -32.81 5.43 15.89
N PRO A 48 -31.64 6.01 15.57
CA PRO A 48 -30.37 5.58 16.16
C PRO A 48 -30.37 5.54 17.71
N GLY A 49 -31.10 6.45 18.37
CA GLY A 49 -31.21 6.51 19.84
C GLY A 49 -32.18 5.51 20.47
N SER A 50 -32.93 4.75 19.67
CA SER A 50 -33.89 3.74 20.16
C SER A 50 -33.63 2.36 19.57
N ARG A 51 -32.37 2.10 19.18
CA ARG A 51 -31.94 0.78 18.73
C ARG A 51 -32.00 -0.21 19.90
N PRO A 52 -32.64 -1.38 19.74
CA PRO A 52 -32.68 -2.39 20.81
C PRO A 52 -31.35 -3.13 20.99
N GLU A 53 -30.47 -3.05 19.98
CA GLU A 53 -29.15 -3.68 19.99
C GLU A 53 -28.27 -3.07 21.09
N LYS A 54 -27.78 -3.93 21.99
CA LYS A 54 -26.80 -3.53 22.99
C LYS A 54 -25.41 -3.58 22.37
N TYR A 55 -24.76 -2.42 22.27
CA TYR A 55 -23.38 -2.36 21.81
C TYR A 55 -22.46 -3.14 22.77
N SER A 56 -21.66 -4.04 22.21
CA SER A 56 -20.53 -4.65 22.89
C SER A 56 -19.28 -4.35 22.08
N THR A 57 -18.22 -3.92 22.76
CA THR A 57 -16.95 -3.63 22.12
C THR A 57 -16.38 -4.91 21.50
N PRO A 58 -16.04 -4.93 20.20
CA PRO A 58 -15.49 -6.12 19.58
C PRO A 58 -14.18 -6.51 20.27
N ALA A 59 -14.09 -7.78 20.69
CA ALA A 59 -12.87 -8.30 21.30
C ALA A 59 -11.79 -8.46 20.23
N THR A 60 -10.62 -7.90 20.49
CA THR A 60 -9.42 -8.12 19.68
C THR A 60 -8.39 -8.90 20.50
N LYS A 61 -7.29 -9.33 19.89
CA LYS A 61 -6.17 -9.93 20.65
C LYS A 61 -5.65 -9.01 21.78
N ALA A 62 -5.84 -7.69 21.65
CA ALA A 62 -5.47 -6.72 22.68
C ALA A 62 -6.44 -6.68 23.87
N SER A 63 -7.59 -7.35 23.80
CA SER A 63 -8.61 -7.41 24.86
C SER A 63 -8.41 -8.57 25.85
N ASP A 64 -7.41 -9.44 25.63
CA ASP A 64 -7.13 -10.56 26.53
C ASP A 64 -6.70 -10.04 27.92
N PRO A 65 -7.41 -10.43 29.01
CA PRO A 65 -7.04 -10.03 30.37
C PRO A 65 -5.80 -10.77 30.90
N ALA A 66 -5.47 -11.94 30.34
CA ALA A 66 -4.30 -12.71 30.74
C ALA A 66 -3.18 -12.58 29.69
N GLN A 67 -1.92 -12.72 30.11
CA GLN A 67 -0.75 -12.83 29.20
C GLN A 67 -0.58 -11.71 28.14
N ASN A 68 -1.18 -10.54 28.34
CA ASN A 68 -1.19 -9.45 27.38
C ASN A 68 -0.54 -8.18 27.96
N PRO A 69 0.76 -8.20 28.28
CA PRO A 69 1.44 -7.02 28.83
C PRO A 69 1.58 -5.91 27.77
N TYR A 70 1.39 -4.65 28.18
CA TYR A 70 1.36 -3.50 27.26
C TYR A 70 2.66 -3.34 26.46
N TRP A 71 3.83 -3.59 27.06
CA TRP A 71 5.12 -3.40 26.40
C TRP A 71 5.35 -4.29 25.17
N LYS A 72 4.71 -5.47 25.09
CA LYS A 72 4.79 -6.35 23.90
C LYS A 72 3.98 -5.83 22.71
N ARG A 73 2.97 -4.99 22.98
CA ARG A 73 2.07 -4.40 21.97
C ARG A 73 2.32 -2.90 21.79
N ASP A 74 3.36 -2.35 22.42
CA ASP A 74 3.69 -0.92 22.35
C ASP A 74 4.44 -0.61 21.04
N VAL A 75 3.69 -0.52 19.94
CA VAL A 75 4.21 -0.14 18.62
C VAL A 75 4.73 1.30 18.59
N ARG A 76 4.21 2.17 19.48
CA ARG A 76 4.63 3.58 19.56
C ARG A 76 6.09 3.72 19.99
N ARG A 77 6.58 2.84 20.89
CA ARG A 77 7.98 2.86 21.33
C ARG A 77 8.89 1.99 20.45
N ALA A 78 8.34 0.98 19.79
CA ALA A 78 9.05 0.12 18.84
C ALA A 78 9.04 0.70 17.41
N TYR A 79 9.25 2.01 17.27
CA TYR A 79 9.31 2.65 15.95
C TYR A 79 10.66 2.37 15.27
N PRO A 80 10.69 2.20 13.94
CA PRO A 80 11.96 2.06 13.22
C PRO A 80 12.75 3.37 13.31
N GLN A 81 14.02 3.27 13.69
CA GLN A 81 14.91 4.44 13.76
C GLN A 81 15.34 4.87 12.35
N LEU A 82 15.47 6.18 12.15
CA LEU A 82 15.95 6.74 10.90
C LEU A 82 17.48 6.55 10.82
N SER A 83 17.94 5.77 9.84
CA SER A 83 19.36 5.63 9.53
C SER A 83 19.81 6.75 8.59
N VAL A 84 20.77 7.57 9.03
CA VAL A 84 21.45 8.56 8.19
C VAL A 84 22.83 8.02 7.84
N VAL A 85 23.20 8.11 6.56
CA VAL A 85 24.55 7.73 6.10
C VAL A 85 25.22 8.99 5.56
N THR A 86 26.29 9.41 6.22
CA THR A 86 27.12 10.54 5.78
C THR A 86 28.18 10.09 4.77
N GLN A 87 28.76 11.02 4.02
CA GLN A 87 29.80 10.71 3.02
C GLN A 87 31.04 10.04 3.66
N SER A 88 31.43 10.47 4.86
CA SER A 88 32.57 9.91 5.59
C SER A 88 32.29 8.49 6.09
N GLU A 89 31.08 8.21 6.56
CA GLU A 89 30.65 6.86 6.93
C GLU A 89 30.60 5.95 5.69
N LEU A 90 30.05 6.43 4.58
CA LEU A 90 30.00 5.68 3.33
C LEU A 90 31.40 5.34 2.82
N ALA A 91 32.34 6.29 2.84
CA ALA A 91 33.73 6.06 2.46
C ALA A 91 34.40 4.97 3.33
N LYS A 92 34.15 4.97 4.64
CA LYS A 92 34.63 3.90 5.55
C LYS A 92 34.03 2.55 5.20
N PHE A 93 32.71 2.48 4.99
CA PHE A 93 32.03 1.23 4.65
C PHE A 93 32.53 0.64 3.33
N LEU A 94 32.74 1.49 2.32
CA LEU A 94 33.29 1.10 1.03
C LEU A 94 34.68 0.48 1.17
N LEU A 95 35.56 1.05 1.98
CA LEU A 95 36.92 0.54 2.20
C LEU A 95 36.98 -0.72 3.07
N GLN A 96 36.02 -0.90 3.98
CA GLN A 96 35.87 -2.08 4.84
C GLN A 96 35.17 -3.26 4.14
N SER A 97 34.72 -3.09 2.89
CA SER A 97 34.06 -4.13 2.10
C SER A 97 34.96 -5.39 2.00
N PRO A 98 34.39 -6.61 2.00
CA PRO A 98 35.13 -7.87 2.00
C PRO A 98 36.17 -7.99 0.88
N GLU A 99 35.99 -7.28 -0.24
CA GLU A 99 36.97 -7.22 -1.34
C GLU A 99 38.34 -6.63 -0.93
N LYS A 100 38.39 -5.79 0.12
CA LYS A 100 39.64 -5.26 0.73
C LYS A 100 40.00 -5.90 2.07
N GLN A 101 39.20 -6.84 2.58
CA GLN A 101 39.41 -7.42 3.90
C GLN A 101 40.61 -8.40 3.95
N GLN A 102 41.23 -8.68 2.80
CA GLN A 102 42.55 -9.31 2.71
C GLN A 102 43.71 -8.34 2.95
N SER A 103 43.50 -7.02 2.89
CA SER A 103 44.56 -5.99 3.07
C SER A 103 44.42 -5.14 4.33
N ILE A 104 43.38 -5.36 5.16
CA ILE A 104 43.24 -4.70 6.46
C ILE A 104 43.78 -5.67 7.51
N GLU A 105 44.93 -5.35 8.10
CA GLU A 105 45.52 -6.13 9.19
C GLU A 105 44.48 -6.42 10.27
N LYS A 106 44.45 -7.66 10.76
CA LYS A 106 43.63 -8.07 11.90
C LYS A 106 43.80 -7.02 13.01
N PRO A 107 42.71 -6.57 13.67
CA PRO A 107 42.86 -5.70 14.82
C PRO A 107 43.75 -6.41 15.85
N ALA A 108 44.91 -5.85 16.16
CA ALA A 108 45.67 -6.28 17.33
C ALA A 108 44.77 -6.13 18.56
N GLU A 109 44.83 -7.10 19.47
CA GLU A 109 44.12 -7.12 20.74
C GLU A 109 44.49 -5.90 21.59
N ALA A 110 43.92 -4.73 21.29
CA ALA A 110 44.04 -3.55 22.10
C ALA A 110 42.87 -3.51 23.09
N GLY A 111 43.16 -3.92 24.33
CA GLY A 111 42.52 -3.41 25.54
C GLY A 111 41.00 -3.56 25.64
N LYS A 112 40.58 -4.58 26.40
CA LYS A 112 39.31 -4.54 27.14
C LYS A 112 39.36 -3.32 28.05
N ASP A 113 38.81 -2.16 27.65
CA ASP A 113 38.38 -1.01 28.47
C ASP A 113 38.19 0.28 27.66
N ALA A 114 37.58 0.20 26.46
CA ALA A 114 37.12 1.40 25.76
C ALA A 114 35.72 1.17 25.15
N SER A 115 34.69 1.33 25.98
CA SER A 115 33.29 1.41 25.56
C SER A 115 32.95 2.78 24.92
N VAL A 116 33.87 3.32 24.13
CA VAL A 116 33.65 4.51 23.32
C VAL A 116 34.01 4.09 21.90
N PRO A 117 33.10 4.14 20.91
CA PRO A 117 33.51 3.96 19.53
C PRO A 117 34.52 5.06 19.27
N THR A 118 35.79 4.68 19.18
CA THR A 118 36.86 5.60 18.85
C THR A 118 36.46 6.17 17.50
N THR A 119 36.09 7.46 17.48
CA THR A 119 36.12 8.25 16.25
C THR A 119 37.57 8.14 15.81
N SER A 120 37.86 7.15 14.97
CA SER A 120 39.18 6.96 14.42
C SER A 120 39.42 8.20 13.58
N THR A 121 40.09 9.17 14.18
CA THR A 121 40.70 10.34 13.57
C THR A 121 41.88 9.90 12.70
N SER A 122 41.74 8.80 11.96
CA SER A 122 42.46 8.64 10.71
C SER A 122 41.68 9.47 9.70
N THR A 123 42.36 10.38 9.03
CA THR A 123 41.82 11.18 7.92
C THR A 123 40.99 10.28 7.02
N THR A 124 39.67 10.32 7.16
CA THR A 124 38.78 9.53 6.32
C THR A 124 39.04 10.02 4.91
N PRO A 125 39.49 9.15 4.00
CA PRO A 125 39.71 9.56 2.62
C PRO A 125 38.40 10.15 2.09
N ASP A 126 38.53 11.17 1.26
CA ASP A 126 37.39 11.75 0.56
C ASP A 126 36.64 10.63 -0.17
N LEU A 127 35.32 10.73 -0.24
CA LEU A 127 34.47 9.70 -0.83
C LEU A 127 34.92 9.38 -2.26
N ILE A 128 35.36 10.40 -2.99
CA ILE A 128 35.88 10.27 -4.35
C ILE A 128 37.13 9.39 -4.38
N ALA A 129 38.07 9.58 -3.45
CA ALA A 129 39.28 8.77 -3.37
C ALA A 129 38.94 7.31 -3.06
N ALA A 130 38.02 7.06 -2.12
CA ALA A 130 37.56 5.71 -1.79
C ALA A 130 36.90 5.00 -2.99
N ILE A 131 36.08 5.71 -3.78
CA ILE A 131 35.45 5.17 -4.99
C ILE A 131 36.50 4.85 -6.07
N ASN A 132 37.46 5.76 -6.30
CA ASN A 132 38.52 5.56 -7.29
C ASN A 132 39.38 4.34 -6.95
N GLU A 133 39.70 4.13 -5.67
CA GLU A 133 40.44 2.95 -5.23
C GLU A 133 39.67 1.66 -5.49
N ILE A 134 38.37 1.61 -5.18
CA ILE A 134 37.57 0.39 -5.39
C ILE A 134 37.40 0.11 -6.88
N THR A 135 37.06 1.13 -7.66
CA THR A 135 36.88 0.99 -9.11
C THR A 135 38.18 0.61 -9.84
N SER A 136 39.34 0.91 -9.25
CA SER A 136 40.65 0.45 -9.76
C SER A 136 40.90 -1.04 -9.51
N VAL A 137 40.34 -1.61 -8.44
CA VAL A 137 40.52 -3.02 -8.04
C VAL A 137 39.44 -3.92 -8.64
N SER A 138 38.19 -3.47 -8.64
CA SER A 138 37.05 -4.23 -9.12
C SER A 138 36.08 -3.37 -9.95
N LYS A 139 35.57 -3.95 -11.04
CA LYS A 139 34.53 -3.33 -11.85
C LYS A 139 33.18 -3.52 -11.16
N VAL A 140 32.72 -2.49 -10.45
CA VAL A 140 31.48 -2.53 -9.63
C VAL A 140 30.23 -2.88 -10.45
N PHE A 141 30.13 -2.36 -11.68
CA PHE A 141 29.00 -2.64 -12.58
C PHE A 141 29.46 -3.20 -13.93
N SER A 142 28.82 -4.25 -14.41
CA SER A 142 29.12 -4.92 -15.69
C SER A 142 27.83 -5.32 -16.41
N GLU A 143 27.93 -5.86 -17.62
CA GLU A 143 26.76 -6.35 -18.38
C GLU A 143 26.00 -7.46 -17.62
N SER A 144 26.71 -8.25 -16.81
CA SER A 144 26.12 -9.26 -15.91
C SER A 144 25.78 -8.72 -14.51
N ASN A 145 26.26 -7.53 -14.15
CA ASN A 145 26.05 -6.89 -12.85
C ASN A 145 25.56 -5.45 -13.03
N LEU A 146 24.32 -5.32 -13.50
CA LEU A 146 23.65 -4.03 -13.70
C LEU A 146 23.40 -3.33 -12.36
N PRO A 147 23.30 -1.99 -12.33
CA PRO A 147 22.93 -1.26 -11.12
C PRO A 147 21.55 -1.70 -10.61
N PRO A 148 21.34 -1.70 -9.28
CA PRO A 148 20.07 -2.13 -8.69
C PRO A 148 18.93 -1.22 -9.14
N THR A 149 17.81 -1.83 -9.54
CA THR A 149 16.57 -1.10 -9.87
C THR A 149 15.81 -0.77 -8.59
N PRO A 150 15.11 0.38 -8.52
CA PRO A 150 14.31 0.73 -7.35
C PRO A 150 13.21 -0.32 -7.12
N THR A 151 12.97 -0.66 -5.86
CA THR A 151 11.88 -1.55 -5.48
C THR A 151 10.55 -0.80 -5.57
N ILE A 152 9.61 -1.34 -6.36
CA ILE A 152 8.27 -0.79 -6.52
C ILE A 152 7.30 -1.80 -5.94
N SER A 153 6.56 -1.42 -4.88
CA SER A 153 5.59 -2.32 -4.21
C SER A 153 4.32 -2.56 -5.03
N PHE A 154 4.12 -1.78 -6.11
CA PHE A 154 2.96 -1.89 -6.97
C PHE A 154 3.19 -2.93 -8.06
N LYS A 155 2.14 -3.73 -8.31
CA LYS A 155 2.11 -4.65 -9.44
C LYS A 155 2.13 -3.84 -10.75
N LYS A 156 2.88 -4.32 -11.74
CA LYS A 156 2.85 -3.77 -13.10
C LYS A 156 1.42 -3.88 -13.65
N TRP A 157 0.90 -2.77 -14.17
CA TRP A 157 -0.43 -2.75 -14.80
C TRP A 157 -0.44 -3.68 -16.02
N THR A 158 -1.50 -4.48 -16.12
CA THR A 158 -1.75 -5.43 -17.21
C THR A 158 -3.07 -5.06 -17.87
N PRO A 159 -3.07 -4.58 -19.13
CA PRO A 159 -4.30 -4.21 -19.82
C PRO A 159 -5.21 -5.43 -20.00
N GLU A 160 -6.46 -5.34 -19.55
CA GLU A 160 -7.51 -6.29 -19.89
C GLU A 160 -8.54 -5.63 -20.79
N ASP A 161 -8.97 -6.34 -21.84
CA ASP A 161 -10.02 -5.83 -22.72
C ASP A 161 -11.36 -5.76 -21.95
N ALA A 162 -12.02 -4.62 -22.04
CA ALA A 162 -13.37 -4.40 -21.54
C ALA A 162 -14.38 -4.46 -22.70
N PRO A 163 -15.67 -4.68 -22.40
CA PRO A 163 -16.70 -4.63 -23.42
C PRO A 163 -16.62 -3.29 -24.17
N PRO A 164 -16.69 -3.30 -25.52
CA PRO A 164 -16.57 -2.07 -26.29
C PRO A 164 -17.71 -1.12 -25.92
N ALA A 165 -17.45 0.19 -26.03
CA ALA A 165 -18.51 1.17 -25.87
C ALA A 165 -19.63 0.92 -26.88
N PRO A 166 -20.89 1.28 -26.58
CA PRO A 166 -21.98 1.16 -27.56
C PRO A 166 -21.61 1.86 -28.87
N HIS A 167 -21.53 1.10 -29.95
CA HIS A 167 -21.21 1.58 -31.29
C HIS A 167 -22.10 0.90 -32.34
N ASP A 168 -22.23 1.54 -33.50
CA ASP A 168 -22.87 0.92 -34.67
C ASP A 168 -22.06 -0.32 -35.10
N PRO A 169 -22.69 -1.47 -35.39
CA PRO A 169 -22.00 -2.66 -35.90
C PRO A 169 -21.08 -2.40 -37.10
N ASN A 170 -21.37 -1.36 -37.90
CA ASN A 170 -20.59 -0.99 -39.09
C ASN A 170 -19.65 0.21 -38.85
N ALA A 171 -19.40 0.58 -37.59
CA ALA A 171 -18.49 1.69 -37.28
C ALA A 171 -17.07 1.35 -37.75
N TYR A 172 -16.51 2.20 -38.61
CA TYR A 172 -15.16 2.02 -39.17
C TYR A 172 -14.04 2.10 -38.12
N PHE A 173 -14.27 2.81 -37.00
CA PHE A 173 -13.36 2.91 -35.86
C PHE A 173 -14.10 2.74 -34.52
N PRO A 174 -14.30 1.49 -34.05
CA PRO A 174 -14.92 1.26 -32.75
C PRO A 174 -13.96 1.63 -31.61
N MET A 175 -14.51 2.22 -30.54
CA MET A 175 -13.74 2.55 -29.35
C MET A 175 -13.55 1.30 -28.48
N ASN A 176 -12.33 0.77 -28.47
CA ASN A 176 -11.94 -0.32 -27.58
C ASN A 176 -11.61 0.23 -26.20
N LEU A 177 -12.20 -0.39 -25.17
CA LEU A 177 -11.98 -0.02 -23.78
C LEU A 177 -11.06 -1.05 -23.13
N ILE A 178 -10.11 -0.57 -22.32
CA ILE A 178 -9.14 -1.39 -21.59
C ILE A 178 -9.29 -1.05 -20.11
N LYS A 179 -9.25 -2.06 -19.23
CA LYS A 179 -9.30 -1.93 -17.77
C LYS A 179 -8.04 -2.50 -17.12
#